data_AF-A0A5D3A516-F1
#
_entry.id   AF-A0A5D3A516-F1
#
_cell.length_a   1.000
_cell.length_b   1.000
_cell.length_c   1.000
_cell.angle_alpha   90.00
_cell.angle_beta   90.00
_cell.angle_gamma   90.00
#
_symmetry.space_group_name_H-M   'P 1'
#
loop_
_entity.id
_entity.type
_entity.pdbx_description
1 polymer ?
#
loop_
_entity_poly.entity_id
_entity_poly.type
_entity_poly.pdbx_seq_one_letter_code
_entity_poly.pdbx_strand_id
1 'polypeptide(L)' 'MVSVSGICAKRVAVSARHHIPGRLASILAKELLNGQKLVVVRCEEICMSGVLVV' A
#
# COMPACT_ATOMS: atom_id res chain seq x y z
N MET A 1 4.10 10.84 -2.36
CA MET A 1 4.36 10.83 -0.90
C MET A 1 3.69 9.61 -0.28
N VAL A 2 4.45 8.55 -0.03
CA VAL A 2 4.04 7.54 0.96
C VAL A 2 4.78 7.95 2.23
N SER A 3 4.16 8.85 3.00
CA SER A 3 4.70 9.19 4.33
C SER A 3 4.37 8.00 5.23
N VAL A 4 5.32 7.07 5.37
CA VAL A 4 5.25 5.98 6.33
C VAL A 4 5.50 6.61 7.71
N SER A 5 4.51 7.33 8.21
CA SER A 5 4.58 7.95 9.53
C SER A 5 4.52 6.85 10.58
N GLY A 6 5.68 6.46 11.09
CA GLY A 6 5.80 5.78 12.37
C GLY A 6 6.53 4.44 12.29
N ILE A 7 7.85 4.50 12.42
CA ILE A 7 8.64 3.41 13.01
C ILE A 7 8.24 3.20 14.50
N CYS A 8 7.33 4.03 15.04
CA CYS A 8 6.85 4.01 16.42
C CYS A 8 5.39 3.54 16.62
N ALA A 9 4.59 3.31 15.57
CA ALA A 9 3.16 3.02 15.72
C ALA A 9 2.87 1.51 15.60
N LYS A 10 2.16 0.93 16.57
CA LYS A 10 1.72 -0.49 16.63
C LYS A 10 1.00 -1.01 15.37
N ARG A 11 0.52 -0.12 14.48
CA ARG A 11 -0.10 -0.44 13.18
C ARG A 11 0.16 0.70 12.20
N VAL A 12 0.45 0.35 10.95
CA VAL A 12 0.64 1.31 9.85
C VAL A 12 -0.58 1.27 8.93
N ALA A 13 -1.25 2.40 8.75
CA ALA A 13 -2.36 2.54 7.81
C ALA A 13 -1.86 3.16 6.50
N VAL A 14 -2.17 2.52 5.37
CA VAL A 14 -1.73 2.92 4.02
C VAL A 14 -2.95 3.22 3.16
N SER A 15 -2.97 4.40 2.55
CA SER A 15 -4.02 4.78 1.60
C SER A 15 -3.65 4.32 0.19
N ALA A 16 -4.51 3.54 -0.47
CA ALA A 16 -4.26 3.05 -1.84
C ALA A 16 -4.58 4.07 -2.95
N ARG A 17 -5.18 5.22 -2.61
CA ARG A 17 -5.48 6.32 -3.56
C ARG A 17 -4.28 6.68 -4.45
N HIS A 18 -4.47 6.68 -5.77
CA HIS A 18 -3.43 7.02 -6.76
C HIS A 18 -2.17 6.14 -6.71
N HIS A 19 -2.21 4.99 -6.06
CA HIS A 19 -1.11 4.03 -6.06
C HIS A 19 -1.28 2.99 -7.15
N ILE A 20 -0.16 2.50 -7.67
CA ILE A 20 -0.12 1.37 -8.59
C ILE A 20 -0.01 0.09 -7.75
N PRO A 21 -0.88 -0.92 -7.97
CA PRO A 21 -0.93 -2.11 -7.12
C PRO A 21 0.40 -2.84 -7.03
N GLY A 22 1.12 -3.01 -8.15
CA GLY A 22 2.42 -3.69 -8.15
C GLY A 22 3.46 -3.01 -7.26
N ARG A 23 3.62 -1.68 -7.39
CA ARG A 23 4.61 -0.94 -6.61
C ARG A 23 4.25 -0.89 -5.12
N LEU A 24 2.97 -0.70 -4.81
CA LEU A 24 2.47 -0.69 -3.43
C LEU A 24 2.60 -2.08 -2.79
N ALA A 25 2.27 -3.15 -3.51
CA ALA A 25 2.36 -4.53 -3.02
C ALA A 25 3.78 -4.92 -2.63
N SER A 26 4.81 -4.57 -3.42
CA SER A 26 6.20 -4.89 -3.08
C SER A 26 6.66 -4.23 -1.77
N ILE A 27 6.21 -2.99 -1.50
CA ILE A 27 6.53 -2.29 -0.26
C ILE A 27 5.78 -2.94 0.92
N LEU A 28 4.48 -3.19 0.75
CA LEU A 28 3.67 -3.84 1.78
C LEU A 28 4.19 -5.25 2.13
N ALA A 29 4.63 -6.03 1.15
CA ALA A 29 5.20 -7.35 1.36
C ALA A 29 6.48 -7.28 2.22
N LYS A 30 7.36 -6.32 1.94
CA LYS A 30 8.59 -6.12 2.72
C LYS A 30 8.30 -5.75 4.17
N GLU A 31 7.34 -4.84 4.38
CA GLU A 31 6.94 -4.44 5.73
C GLU A 31 6.22 -5.58 6.48
N LEU A 32 5.40 -6.38 5.79
CA LEU A 32 4.78 -7.58 6.39
C LEU A 32 5.82 -8.61 6.84
N LEU A 33 6.87 -8.85 6.04
CA LEU A 33 7.96 -9.77 6.39
C LEU A 33 8.82 -9.25 7.54
N ASN A 34 8.94 -7.93 7.70
CA ASN A 34 9.59 -7.31 8.87
C ASN A 34 8.73 -7.40 10.15
N GLY A 35 7.54 -7.99 10.08
CA GLY A 35 6.62 -8.15 11.21
C GLY A 35 5.72 -6.94 11.46
N GLN A 36 5.66 -5.99 10.52
CA GLN A 36 4.82 -4.80 10.65
C GLN A 36 3.35 -5.16 10.40
N LYS A 37 2.45 -4.70 11.27
CA LYS A 37 1.00 -4.85 11.08
C LYS A 37 0.46 -3.71 10.23
N LEU A 38 0.04 -4.03 9.01
CA LEU A 38 -0.41 -3.07 8.00
C LEU A 38 -1.93 -3.13 7.80
N VAL A 39 -2.55 -1.99 7.52
CA VAL A 39 -3.95 -1.88 7.08
C VAL A 39 -4.00 -1.01 5.83
N VAL A 40 -4.59 -1.51 4.75
CA VAL A 40 -4.79 -0.75 3.51
C VAL A 40 -6.21 -0.19 3.50
N VAL A 41 -6.35 1.09 3.16
CA VAL A 41 -7.63 1.82 3.13
C VAL A 41 -7.83 2.45 1.76
N ARG A 42 -9.08 2.63 1.32
CA ARG A 42 -9.46 3.17 0.00
C ARG A 42 -8.93 2.34 -1.17
N CYS A 43 -9.13 1.03 -1.11
CA CYS A 43 -8.70 0.09 -2.16
C CYS A 43 -9.39 0.36 -3.50
N GLU A 44 -10.57 0.97 -3.48
CA GLU A 44 -11.35 1.38 -4.64
C GLU A 44 -10.69 2.52 -5.46
N GLU A 45 -9.79 3.30 -4.86
CA GLU A 45 -9.10 4.42 -5.52
C GLU A 45 -7.71 4.03 -6.07
N ILE A 46 -7.42 2.72 -6.15
CA ILE A 46 -6.14 2.23 -6.67
C ILE A 46 -6.07 2.41 -8.18
N CYS A 47 -4.95 2.95 -8.68
CA CYS A 47 -4.76 3.19 -10.10
C CYS A 47 -4.11 1.97 -10.75
N MET A 48 -4.85 1.26 -11.60
CA MET A 48 -4.29 0.24 -12.47
C MET A 48 -3.80 0.88 -13.77
N SER A 49 -2.50 0.79 -14.04
CA SER A 49 -1.93 1.19 -15.32
C SER A 49 -1.97 -0.03 -16.25
N GLY A 50 -2.74 0.05 -17.33
CA GLY A 50 -2.88 -1.01 -18.32
C GLY A 50 -4.05 -0.76 -19.26
N VAL A 51 -4.05 -1.43 -20.42
CA VAL A 51 -5.24 -1.51 -21.28
C VAL A 51 -6.24 -2.43 -20.60
N LEU A 52 -7.49 -1.97 -20.47
CA LEU A 52 -8.58 -2.84 -20.06
C LEU A 52 -8.87 -3.80 -21.22
N VAL A 53 -8.27 -4.99 -21.19
CA VAL A 53 -8.61 -6.07 -22.12
C VAL A 53 -9.75 -6.85 -21.46
N VAL A 54 -10.96 -6.57 -21.92
CA VAL A 54 -12.16 -7.36 -21.63
C VAL A 54 -12.21 -8.61 -22.50
#